data_AF-A0A315QP27-F1
#
_entry.id   AF-A0A315QP27-F1
#
_cell.length_a   1.000
_cell.length_b   1.000
_cell.length_c   1.000
_cell.angle_alpha   90.00
_cell.angle_beta   90.00
_cell.angle_gamma   90.00
#
_symmetry.space_group_name_H-M   'P 1'
#
loop_
_entity.id
_entity.type
_entity.pdbx_description
1 polymer ?
#
loop_
_entity_poly.entity_id
_entity_poly.type
_entity_poly.pdbx_seq_one_letter_code
_entity_poly.pdbx_strand_id
1 'polypeptide(L)' 'MSEYNKEKAIAAQKAFAKKTNSPHFAPDNGVCWKCHKNIYEPETSINGNGNEYTTGVTVEKAKTSLVTGCPHCNRSYCS' A
#
# COMPACT_ATOMS: atom_id res chain seq x y z
N MET A 1 13.25 -9.76 4.99
CA MET A 1 12.69 -10.19 3.69
C MET A 1 11.33 -9.54 3.60
N SER A 2 11.16 -8.62 2.66
CA SER A 2 9.94 -7.82 2.56
C SER A 2 8.80 -8.68 2.03
N GLU A 3 8.05 -9.32 2.93
CA GLU A 3 6.92 -10.20 2.57
C GLU A 3 5.75 -9.36 2.03
N TYR A 4 5.22 -9.77 0.87
CA TYR A 4 3.95 -9.28 0.34
C TYR A 4 2.84 -10.18 0.86
N ASN A 5 2.15 -9.73 1.91
CA ASN A 5 1.01 -10.44 2.47
C ASN A 5 -0.08 -9.43 2.82
N LYS A 6 -1.18 -9.46 2.07
CA LYS A 6 -2.29 -8.51 2.20
C LYS A 6 -2.86 -8.46 3.61
N GLU A 7 -3.15 -9.62 4.22
CA GLU A 7 -3.82 -9.69 5.52
C GLU A 7 -2.92 -9.17 6.63
N LYS A 8 -1.65 -9.59 6.62
CA LYS A 8 -0.64 -9.10 7.57
C LYS A 8 -0.37 -7.61 7.38
N ALA A 9 -0.38 -7.11 6.15
CA ALA A 9 -0.10 -5.70 5.87
C ALA A 9 -1.27 -4.79 6.29
N ILE A 10 -2.52 -5.21 6.07
CA ILE A 10 -3.72 -4.52 6.58
C ILE A 10 -3.68 -4.47 8.11
N ALA A 11 -3.46 -5.62 8.76
CA ALA A 11 -3.39 -5.70 10.22
C ALA A 11 -2.25 -4.84 10.79
N ALA A 12 -1.08 -4.87 10.15
CA ALA A 12 0.06 -4.04 10.49
C ALA A 12 -0.26 -2.55 10.37
N GLN A 13 -0.87 -2.12 9.27
CA GLN A 13 -1.17 -0.72 9.05
C GLN A 13 -2.24 -0.21 10.03
N LYS A 14 -3.26 -1.03 10.33
CA LYS A 14 -4.27 -0.72 11.35
C LYS A 14 -3.64 -0.57 12.73
N ALA A 15 -2.71 -1.46 13.09
CA ALA A 15 -1.97 -1.37 14.34
C ALA A 15 -1.06 -0.13 14.38
N PHE A 16 -0.38 0.20 13.28
CA PHE A 16 0.50 1.37 13.18
C PHE A 16 -0.28 2.68 13.24
N ALA A 17 -1.37 2.82 12.49
CA ALA A 17 -2.27 3.98 12.53
C ALA A 17 -2.82 4.19 13.95
N LYS A 18 -3.27 3.12 14.62
CA LYS A 18 -3.74 3.19 16.01
C LYS A 18 -2.63 3.63 16.98
N LYS A 19 -1.42 3.09 16.83
CA LYS A 19 -0.25 3.45 17.66
C LYS A 19 0.16 4.91 17.48
N THR A 20 0.11 5.40 16.25
CA THR A 20 0.49 6.78 15.88
C THR A 20 -0.66 7.79 16.02
N ASN A 21 -1.83 7.35 16.48
CA ASN A 21 -3.07 8.14 16.53
C ASN A 21 -3.40 8.84 15.21
N SER A 22 -2.97 8.25 14.09
CA SER A 22 -3.14 8.81 12.76
C SER A 22 -4.39 8.24 12.08
N PRO A 23 -5.05 9.01 11.19
CA PRO A 23 -6.16 8.51 10.41
C PRO A 23 -5.72 7.29 9.59
N HIS A 24 -6.57 6.26 9.55
CA HIS A 24 -6.34 5.13 8.65
C HIS A 24 -6.73 5.55 7.23
N PHE A 25 -5.74 5.96 6.43
CA PHE A 25 -5.95 6.40 5.05
C PHE A 25 -6.02 5.23 4.06
N ALA A 26 -5.32 4.13 4.35
CA ALA A 26 -5.34 2.97 3.49
C ALA A 26 -6.72 2.29 3.51
N PRO A 27 -7.21 1.79 2.37
CA PRO A 27 -8.48 1.06 2.32
C PRO A 27 -8.43 -0.20 3.20
N ASP A 28 -9.49 -0.48 3.97
CA ASP A 28 -9.57 -1.65 4.86
C ASP A 28 -9.35 -2.98 4.12
N ASN A 29 -9.77 -3.06 2.85
CA ASN A 29 -9.60 -4.24 2.01
C ASN A 29 -8.27 -4.24 1.23
N GLY A 30 -7.45 -3.20 1.36
CA GLY A 30 -6.23 -3.00 0.57
C GLY A 30 -6.47 -2.60 -0.90
N VAL A 31 -7.72 -2.60 -1.38
CA VAL A 31 -8.05 -2.31 -2.77
C VAL A 31 -8.22 -0.81 -2.99
N CYS A 32 -7.47 -0.25 -3.94
CA CYS A 32 -7.60 1.14 -4.34
C CYS A 32 -8.94 1.39 -5.04
N TRP A 33 -9.69 2.41 -4.62
CA TRP A 33 -10.96 2.81 -5.24
C TRP A 33 -10.84 3.33 -6.67
N LYS A 34 -9.64 3.73 -7.11
CA LYS A 34 -9.41 4.30 -8.45
C LYS A 34 -8.96 3.28 -9.48
N CYS A 35 -7.94 2.48 -9.13
CA CYS A 35 -7.40 1.48 -10.06
C CYS A 35 -7.91 0.06 -9.79
N HIS A 36 -8.67 -0.15 -8.70
CA HIS A 36 -9.20 -1.45 -8.28
C HIS A 36 -8.13 -2.52 -8.03
N LYS A 37 -6.86 -2.11 -7.90
CA LYS A 37 -5.73 -2.99 -7.56
C LYS A 37 -5.45 -2.97 -6.08
N ASN A 38 -4.95 -4.09 -5.57
CA ASN A 38 -4.57 -4.21 -4.17
C ASN A 38 -3.20 -3.59 -3.93
N ILE A 39 -3.12 -2.64 -3.02
CA ILE A 39 -1.89 -1.91 -2.70
C ILE A 39 -0.84 -2.77 -2.00
N TYR A 40 -1.24 -3.90 -1.41
CA TYR A 40 -0.35 -4.83 -0.71
C TYR A 40 0.14 -5.98 -1.57
N GLU A 41 -0.39 -6.10 -2.78
CA GLU A 41 0.07 -7.09 -3.76
C GLU A 41 1.11 -6.44 -4.68
N PRO A 42 2.20 -7.16 -4.99
CA PRO A 42 3.21 -6.67 -5.90
C PRO A 42 2.64 -6.69 -7.32
N GLU A 43 2.71 -5.56 -8.00
CA GLU A 43 2.33 -5.45 -9.40
C GLU A 43 3.56 -5.00 -10.19
N THR A 44 3.96 -5.80 -11.18
CA THR A 44 4.98 -5.39 -12.13
C THR A 44 4.33 -4.57 -13.23
N SER A 45 4.84 -3.37 -13.46
CA SER A 45 4.42 -2.49 -14.54
C SER A 45 5.62 -1.99 -15.31
N ILE A 46 5.41 -1.64 -16.58
CA ILE A 46 6.46 -1.06 -17.43
C ILE A 46 6.26 0.45 -17.44
N ASN A 47 7.32 1.21 -17.16
CA ASN A 47 7.24 2.66 -17.22
C ASN A 47 7.33 3.15 -18.67
N GLY A 48 7.05 4.44 -18.92
CA GLY A 48 7.17 5.03 -20.27
C GLY A 48 8.58 4.92 -20.89
N ASN A 49 9.59 4.57 -20.09
CA ASN A 49 10.98 4.40 -20.51
C ASN A 49 11.33 2.92 -20.78
N GLY A 50 10.36 2.01 -20.75
CA GLY A 50 10.57 0.58 -21.00
C GLY A 50 11.19 -0.20 -19.83
N ASN A 51 11.30 0.39 -18.63
CA ASN A 51 11.84 -0.30 -17.46
C ASN A 51 10.71 -0.95 -16.66
N GLU A 52 10.89 -2.20 -16.29
CA GLU A 52 10.03 -2.92 -15.36
C GLU A 52 10.25 -2.40 -13.95
N TYR A 53 9.17 -2.05 -13.27
CA TYR A 53 9.18 -1.68 -11.87
C TYR A 53 8.06 -2.41 -11.14
N THR A 54 8.39 -2.97 -9.97
CA THR A 54 7.40 -3.61 -9.10
C THR A 54 6.91 -2.59 -8.08
N THR A 55 5.61 -2.38 -8.07
CA THR A 55 4.90 -1.52 -7.12
C THR A 55 4.17 -2.38 -6.11
N GLY A 56 4.00 -1.87 -4.89
CA GLY A 56 3.34 -2.59 -3.81
C GLY A 56 3.90 -2.22 -2.45
N VAL A 57 3.05 -2.30 -1.43
CA VAL A 57 3.42 -2.06 -0.05
C VAL A 57 3.65 -3.40 0.63
N THR A 58 4.88 -3.61 1.08
CA THR A 58 5.25 -4.79 1.86
C THR A 58 4.75 -4.67 3.30
N VAL A 59 4.64 -5.79 4.00
CA VAL A 59 4.23 -5.81 5.42
C VAL A 59 5.14 -4.93 6.27
N GLU A 60 6.45 -4.93 6.00
CA GLU A 60 7.42 -4.11 6.73
C GLU A 60 7.18 -2.62 6.52
N LYS A 61 6.88 -2.20 5.29
CA LYS A 61 6.56 -0.80 4.98
C LYS A 61 5.25 -0.37 5.63
N ALA A 62 4.24 -1.25 5.64
CA ALA A 62 2.98 -1.01 6.36
C ALA A 62 3.14 -0.91 7.89
N LYS A 63 4.16 -1.57 8.47
CA LYS A 63 4.48 -1.49 9.91
C LYS A 63 5.27 -0.24 10.31
N THR A 64 5.98 0.36 9.37
CA THR A 64 6.96 1.42 9.65
C THR A 64 6.53 2.79 9.11
N SER A 65 5.62 2.83 8.14
CA SER A 65 5.16 4.06 7.49
C SER A 65 3.67 4.00 7.21
N LEU A 66 2.98 5.14 7.34
CA LEU A 66 1.57 5.27 6.96
C LEU A 66 1.44 5.21 5.43
N VAL A 67 0.54 4.35 4.96
CA VAL A 67 0.17 4.28 3.56
C VAL A 67 -0.90 5.33 3.29
N THR A 68 -0.46 6.47 2.77
CA THR A 68 -1.29 7.63 2.46
C THR A 68 -1.74 7.68 1.00
N GLY A 69 -1.27 6.77 0.17
CA GLY A 69 -1.61 6.71 -1.25
C GLY A 69 -1.41 5.33 -1.88
N CYS A 70 -1.97 5.15 -3.06
CA CYS A 70 -1.85 3.95 -3.87
C CYS A 70 -0.50 3.93 -4.60
N PRO A 71 0.35 2.90 -4.42
CA PRO A 71 1.63 2.78 -5.12
C PRO A 71 1.47 2.51 -6.63
N HIS A 72 0.31 2.01 -7.05
CA HIS A 72 0.07 1.59 -8.45
C HIS A 72 -0.36 2.75 -9.35
N CYS A 73 -1.26 3.60 -8.86
CA CYS A 73 -1.80 4.73 -9.63
C CYS A 73 -1.37 6.09 -9.08
N ASN A 74 -0.48 6.11 -8.08
CA ASN A 74 0.00 7.31 -7.39
C ASN A 74 -1.13 8.20 -6.86
N ARG A 75 -2.27 7.60 -6.49
CA ARG A 75 -3.43 8.32 -5.98
C ARG A 75 -3.32 8.50 -4.47
N SER A 76 -3.36 9.73 -4.00
CA SER A 76 -3.46 10.03 -2.56
C SER A 76 -4.84 9.66 -2.00
N TYR A 77 -4.83 9.05 -0.82
CA TYR A 77 -6.00 8.80 0.02
C TYR A 77 -6.21 9.89 1.06
N CYS A 78 -5.19 10.72 1.32
CA CYS A 78 -5.33 11.95 2.08
C CYS A 78 -6.12 12.96 1.23
N SER A 79 -7.33 13.30 1.69
CA SER A 79 -8.14 14.42 1.23
C SER A 79 -8.11 15.53 2.26
#